data_AF-A0A1F7P9I0-F1
#
_entry.id   AF-A0A1F7P9I0-F1
#
_cell.length_a   1.000
_cell.length_b   1.000
_cell.length_c   1.000
_cell.angle_alpha   90.00
_cell.angle_beta   90.00
_cell.angle_gamma   90.00
#
_symmetry.space_group_name_H-M   'P 1'
#
loop_
_entity.id
_entity.type
_entity.pdbx_description
1 polymer ?
#
loop_
_entity_poly.entity_id
_entity_poly.type
_entity_poly.pdbx_seq_one_letter_code
_entity_poly.pdbx_strand_id
1 'polypeptide(L)' 'MKEGETLVIGGVKQRQSRENIRKIPLLGDIPLLGWLFKSRSEEVNPDRELVIFITPSVLKGGGPVQSTKPPAEKPKG' A
#
# COMPACT_ATOMS: atom_id res chain seq x y z
N MET A 1 4.50 18.16 19.48
CA MET A 1 4.82 17.44 18.24
C MET A 1 6.12 18.04 17.69
N LYS A 2 7.15 17.24 17.43
CA LYS A 2 8.42 17.74 16.90
C LYS A 2 8.41 17.69 15.38
N GLU A 3 9.18 18.58 14.77
CA GLU A 3 9.36 18.64 13.33
C GLU A 3 10.14 17.42 12.83
N GLY A 4 9.70 16.78 11.74
CA GLY A 4 10.33 15.59 11.18
C GLY A 4 9.92 14.24 11.81
N GLU A 5 9.07 14.21 12.83
CA GLU A 5 8.49 12.96 13.34
C GLU A 5 7.34 12.50 12.43
N THR A 6 7.45 11.28 11.88
CA THR A 6 6.38 10.67 11.06
C THR A 6 5.22 10.24 11.96
N LEU A 7 4.06 10.88 11.76
CA LEU A 7 2.84 10.54 12.47
C LEU A 7 1.97 9.61 11.61
N VAL A 8 1.51 8.50 12.20
CA VAL A 8 0.44 7.68 11.63
C VAL A 8 -0.89 8.32 11.95
N ILE A 9 -1.66 8.67 10.92
CA ILE A 9 -2.94 9.35 11.10
C ILE A 9 -4.10 8.37 11.01
N GLY A 10 -3.91 7.24 10.34
CA GLY A 10 -4.89 6.17 10.27
C GLY A 10 -4.54 5.10 9.25
N GLY A 11 -5.39 4.08 9.18
CA GLY A 11 -5.30 2.99 8.21
C GLY A 11 -6.65 2.32 7.97
N VAL A 12 -6.73 1.57 6.87
CA VAL A 12 -7.89 0.75 6.50
C VAL A 12 -7.43 -0.70 6.34
N LYS A 13 -8.14 -1.62 6.98
CA LYS A 13 -7.96 -3.06 6.82
C LYS A 13 -9.19 -3.64 6.15
N GLN A 14 -9.01 -4.22 4.97
CA GLN A 14 -10.07 -4.86 4.20
C GLN A 14 -9.83 -6.36 4.17
N ARG A 15 -10.82 -7.11 4.69
CA ARG A 15 -10.86 -8.57 4.63
C ARG A 15 -11.98 -9.01 3.71
N GLN A 16 -11.65 -9.84 2.73
CA GLN A 16 -12.64 -10.41 1.80
C GLN A 16 -12.63 -11.93 1.99
N SER A 17 -13.78 -12.55 2.24
CA SER A 17 -13.89 -14.01 2.30
C SER A 17 -14.80 -14.46 1.16
N ARG A 18 -14.31 -15.36 0.30
CA ARG A 18 -15.05 -15.91 -0.84
C ARG A 18 -14.91 -17.42 -0.81
N GLU A 19 -16.01 -18.11 -0.52
CA GLU A 19 -16.07 -19.57 -0.57
C GLU A 19 -16.71 -19.99 -1.90
N ASN A 20 -15.94 -20.63 -2.78
CA ASN A 20 -16.44 -21.18 -4.04
C ASN A 20 -16.51 -22.72 -3.93
N ILE A 21 -17.72 -23.28 -3.85
CA ILE A 21 -17.91 -24.74 -3.83
C ILE A 21 -18.24 -25.22 -5.25
N ARG A 22 -17.35 -26.01 -5.86
CA ARG A 22 -17.60 -26.69 -7.14
C ARG A 22 -17.89 -28.17 -6.88
N LYS A 23 -19.07 -28.65 -7.29
CA LYS A 23 -19.47 -30.07 -7.21
C LYS A 23 -19.95 -30.59 -8.57
N ILE A 24 -19.69 -31.86 -8.84
CA ILE A 24 -20.25 -32.55 -10.02
C ILE A 24 -21.74 -32.84 -9.74
N PRO A 25 -22.69 -32.39 -10.58
CA PRO A 25 -24.09 -32.72 -10.41
C PRO A 25 -24.30 -34.25 -10.47
N LEU A 26 -25.24 -34.78 -9.69
CA LEU A 26 -25.51 -36.22 -9.47
C LEU A 26 -24.56 -36.94 -8.48
N LEU A 27 -23.24 -36.85 -8.63
CA LEU A 27 -22.28 -37.56 -7.75
C LEU A 27 -21.96 -36.83 -6.43
N GLY A 28 -22.07 -35.50 -6.41
CA GLY A 28 -21.77 -34.68 -5.22
C GLY A 28 -22.78 -34.80 -4.07
N ASP A 29 -23.94 -35.39 -4.32
CA ASP A 29 -25.05 -35.51 -3.35
C ASP A 29 -25.23 -36.96 -2.82
N ILE A 30 -24.35 -37.88 -3.20
CA ILE A 30 -24.37 -39.27 -2.71
C ILE A 30 -23.95 -39.30 -1.23
N PRO A 31 -24.80 -39.77 -0.30
CA PRO A 31 -24.40 -39.97 1.10
C PRO A 31 -23.23 -40.98 1.17
N LEU A 32 -22.28 -40.77 2.08
CA LEU A 32 -20.96 -41.44 2.19
C LEU A 32 -19.89 -41.07 1.13
N LEU A 33 -20.22 -40.91 -0.15
CA LEU A 33 -19.20 -40.74 -1.22
C LEU A 33 -19.08 -39.32 -1.77
N GLY A 34 -20.03 -38.43 -1.47
CA GLY A 34 -20.09 -37.08 -2.05
C GLY A 34 -18.89 -36.18 -1.72
N TRP A 35 -18.05 -36.52 -0.74
CA TRP A 35 -16.84 -35.75 -0.40
C TRP A 35 -15.66 -36.00 -1.35
N LEU A 36 -15.55 -37.19 -1.96
CA LEU A 36 -14.53 -37.49 -2.98
C LEU A 36 -14.75 -36.73 -4.29
N PHE A 37 -16.00 -36.30 -4.55
CA PHE A 37 -16.42 -35.63 -5.77
C PHE A 37 -16.75 -34.14 -5.57
N LYS A 38 -16.40 -33.59 -4.40
CA LYS A 38 -16.45 -32.15 -4.10
C LYS A 38 -15.05 -31.57 -4.24
N SER A 39 -14.89 -30.62 -5.17
CA SER A 39 -13.68 -29.81 -5.24
C SER A 39 -13.95 -28.49 -4.50
N ARG A 40 -13.41 -28.39 -3.29
CA ARG A 40 -13.41 -27.15 -2.52
C ARG A 40 -12.20 -26.34 -2.98
N SER A 41 -12.45 -25.26 -3.72
CA SER A 41 -11.41 -24.28 -4.02
C SER A 41 -11.62 -23.11 -3.07
N GLU A 42 -10.82 -23.07 -2.02
CA GLU A 42 -10.80 -21.91 -1.13
C GLU A 42 -10.01 -20.80 -1.83
N GLU A 43 -10.75 -19.79 -2.32
CA GLU A 43 -10.14 -18.61 -2.89
C GLU A 43 -9.65 -17.76 -1.72
N VAL A 44 -8.36 -17.89 -1.38
CA VAL A 44 -7.72 -17.06 -0.38
C VAL A 44 -7.65 -15.65 -0.95
N ASN A 45 -8.63 -14.80 -0.62
CA ASN A 45 -8.48 -13.39 -0.94
C ASN A 45 -7.39 -12.83 -0.01
N PRO A 46 -6.40 -12.12 -0.56
CA PRO A 46 -5.37 -11.51 0.26
C PRO A 46 -6.00 -10.42 1.13
N ASP A 47 -5.70 -10.46 2.42
CA ASP A 47 -5.98 -9.35 3.33
C ASP A 47 -5.25 -8.10 2.80
N ARG A 48 -5.98 -6.98 2.68
CA ARG A 48 -5.41 -5.70 2.21
C ARG A 48 -5.35 -4.73 3.38
N GLU A 49 -4.17 -4.19 3.63
CA GLU A 49 -3.93 -3.16 4.64
C GLU A 49 -3.33 -1.92 3.98
N LEU A 50 -3.94 -0.76 4.23
CA LEU A 50 -3.46 0.54 3.80
C LEU A 50 -3.18 1.40 5.02
N VAL A 51 -2.01 2.04 5.06
CA VAL A 51 -1.59 2.93 6.17
C VAL A 51 -1.16 4.27 5.59
N ILE A 52 -1.60 5.36 6.20
CA ILE A 52 -1.28 6.73 5.78
C ILE A 52 -0.34 7.37 6.83
N PHE A 53 0.79 7.86 6.34
CA PHE A 53 1.82 8.54 7.12
C PHE A 53 1.93 10.00 6.66
N ILE A 54 2.05 10.93 7.62
CA ILE A 54 2.40 12.31 7.32
C ILE A 54 3.66 12.68 8.10
N THR A 55 4.62 13.25 7.38
CA THR A 55 5.86 13.80 7.96
C THR A 55 5.84 15.30 7.70
N PRO A 56 5.65 16.14 8.73
CA PRO A 56 5.69 17.59 8.57
C PRO A 56 7.14 18.06 8.40
N SER A 57 7.36 18.99 7.47
CA SER A 57 8.61 19.74 7.33
C SER A 57 8.32 21.25 7.38
N VAL A 58 9.12 22.01 8.14
CA VAL A 58 9.07 23.47 8.15
C VAL A 58 10.20 23.99 7.28
N LEU A 59 9.82 24.74 6.25
CA LEU A 59 10.74 25.56 5.51
C LEU A 59 10.98 26.84 6.30
N LYS A 60 12.21 27.06 6.79
CA LYS A 60 12.61 28.36 7.32
C LYS A 60 12.63 29.36 6.17
N GLY A 61 11.57 30.16 6.07
CA GLY A 61 11.50 31.28 5.13
C GLY A 61 12.52 32.36 5.48
N GLY A 62 13.35 32.73 4.50
CA GLY A 62 14.07 34.00 4.49
C GLY A 62 15.57 33.95 4.77
N GLY A 63 16.34 33.28 3.91
CA GLY A 63 17.76 33.56 3.72
C GLY A 63 18.04 33.66 2.22
N PRO A 64 18.71 34.71 1.71
CA PRO A 64 18.83 34.93 0.29
C PRO A 64 19.63 33.79 -0.33
N VAL A 65 19.04 33.11 -1.31
CA VAL A 65 19.76 32.25 -2.25
C VAL A 65 20.67 33.16 -3.08
N GLN A 66 21.82 33.56 -2.52
CA GLN A 66 22.86 34.24 -3.27
C GLN A 66 23.64 33.22 -4.10
N SER A 67 23.02 32.79 -5.19
CA SER A 67 23.75 32.31 -6.36
C SER A 67 24.19 33.52 -7.19
N THR A 68 25.10 34.34 -6.65
CA THR A 68 25.80 35.35 -7.44
C THR A 68 27.29 35.24 -7.14
N LYS A 69 28.03 34.68 -8.09
CA LYS A 69 29.21 35.32 -8.72
C LYS A 69 30.07 34.26 -9.43
N PRO A 70 29.92 34.06 -10.75
CA PRO A 70 31.04 33.61 -11.56
C PRO A 70 32.18 34.65 -11.44
N PRO A 71 33.45 34.20 -11.33
CA PRO A 71 34.61 35.06 -11.13
C PRO A 71 34.72 36.18 -12.17
N ALA A 72 35.13 37.36 -11.72
CA ALA A 72 35.35 38.54 -12.55
C ALA A 72 36.31 38.22 -13.71
N GLU A 73 35.83 38.38 -14.94
CA GLU A 73 36.67 38.44 -16.13
C GLU A 73 37.43 39.78 -16.11
N LYS A 74 38.74 39.71 -15.87
CA LYS A 74 39.67 40.86 -15.92
C LYS A 74 39.82 41.36 -17.37
N PRO A 75 40.14 42.66 -17.55
CA PRO A 75 39.89 43.38 -18.79
C PRO A 75 40.81 42.93 -19.93
N LYS A 76 40.22 43.00 -21.12
CA LYS A 76 40.83 42.79 -22.43
C LYS A 76 42.06 43.70 -22.61
N GLY A 77 43.18 43.10 -22.99
CA GLY A 77 44.34 43.74 -23.61
C GLY A 77 44.50 43.19 -25.02
#